data_AF-A0A2N0U1H8-F1
#
_entry.id   AF-A0A2N0U1H8-F1
#
_cell.length_a   1.000
_cell.length_b   1.000
_cell.length_c   1.000
_cell.angle_alpha   90.00
_cell.angle_beta   90.00
_cell.angle_gamma   90.00
#
_symmetry.space_group_name_H-M   'P 1'
#
loop_
_entity.id
_entity.type
_entity.pdbx_description
1 polymer ?
#
loop_
_entity_poly.entity_id
_entity_poly.type
_entity_poly.pdbx_seq_one_letter_code
_entity_poly.pdbx_strand_id
1 'polypeptide(L)'
;MRIRFAYVWHTEFSNFYSIIITKMITNNSIQEGVTMYNSLSPENNFLKQYFENSIVPQLLIDSELFLKDFTPAAGRLFKLNKEHLDRNICGIKEKMKHKSFIENVRGVLITETVLEKEIKLSDERRFLMCIQPYFSENEEAITGLIVTFTQLETPAALIEENKRLKSENQELKEFLYRELTKSRK
;
A
#
# COMPACT_ATOMS: atom_id res chain seq x y z
N MET A 1 -12.94 23.93 -23.68
CA MET A 1 -11.72 23.74 -22.84
C MET A 1 -12.07 24.03 -21.38
N ARG A 2 -12.82 23.14 -20.70
CA ARG A 2 -13.28 23.39 -19.32
C ARG A 2 -13.63 22.13 -18.50
N ILE A 3 -13.36 20.93 -19.03
CA ILE A 3 -13.78 19.65 -18.43
C ILE A 3 -12.59 18.88 -17.80
N ARG A 4 -11.34 19.22 -18.17
CA ARG A 4 -10.13 18.54 -17.66
C ARG A 4 -9.73 18.91 -16.23
N PHE A 5 -10.21 20.04 -15.71
CA PHE A 5 -9.91 20.49 -14.35
C PHE A 5 -10.88 19.94 -13.28
N ALA A 6 -12.01 19.32 -13.63
CA ALA A 6 -12.94 18.79 -12.62
C ALA A 6 -12.57 17.38 -12.14
N TYR A 7 -11.96 16.56 -13.00
CA TYR A 7 -11.67 15.15 -12.69
C TYR A 7 -10.39 14.96 -11.87
N VAL A 8 -9.34 15.75 -12.12
CA VAL A 8 -8.07 15.68 -11.37
C VAL A 8 -8.26 16.06 -9.90
N TRP A 9 -9.14 17.02 -9.63
CA TRP A 9 -9.43 17.48 -8.27
C TRP A 9 -10.25 16.45 -7.48
N HIS A 10 -11.11 15.65 -8.12
CA HIS A 10 -11.93 14.66 -7.42
C HIS A 10 -11.12 13.44 -6.95
N THR A 11 -10.16 12.95 -7.74
CA THR A 11 -9.31 11.81 -7.36
C THR A 11 -8.19 12.18 -6.38
N GLU A 12 -7.56 13.34 -6.54
CA GLU A 12 -6.55 13.81 -5.59
C GLU A 12 -7.17 14.17 -4.23
N PHE A 13 -8.36 14.79 -4.19
CA PHE A 13 -9.07 15.02 -2.93
C PHE A 13 -9.58 13.73 -2.32
N SER A 14 -10.08 12.75 -3.08
CA SER A 14 -10.58 11.50 -2.51
C SER A 14 -9.48 10.65 -1.85
N ASN A 15 -8.29 10.58 -2.46
CA ASN A 15 -7.14 9.91 -1.86
C ASN A 15 -6.61 10.70 -0.65
N PHE A 16 -6.58 12.03 -0.72
CA PHE A 16 -6.18 12.87 0.40
C PHE A 16 -7.15 12.76 1.58
N TYR A 17 -8.47 12.79 1.35
CA TYR A 17 -9.47 12.54 2.38
C TYR A 17 -9.37 11.13 2.94
N SER A 18 -9.16 10.09 2.12
CA SER A 18 -8.98 8.73 2.63
C SER A 18 -7.72 8.61 3.50
N ILE A 19 -6.61 9.26 3.12
CA ILE A 19 -5.36 9.28 3.90
C ILE A 19 -5.54 10.07 5.19
N ILE A 20 -6.20 11.22 5.17
CA ILE A 20 -6.47 12.03 6.36
C ILE A 20 -7.45 11.32 7.29
N ILE A 21 -8.52 10.70 6.77
CA ILE A 21 -9.46 9.91 7.57
C ILE A 21 -8.78 8.67 8.13
N THR A 22 -7.92 7.99 7.36
CA THR A 22 -7.13 6.85 7.88
C THR A 22 -6.16 7.33 8.96
N LYS A 23 -5.40 8.41 8.73
CA LYS A 23 -4.50 9.01 9.72
C LYS A 23 -5.25 9.52 10.95
N MET A 24 -6.48 10.03 10.82
CA MET A 24 -7.31 10.46 11.95
C MET A 24 -7.90 9.26 12.70
N ILE A 25 -8.35 8.20 12.00
CA ILE A 25 -8.76 6.95 12.64
C ILE A 25 -7.55 6.35 13.38
N THR A 26 -6.35 6.37 12.79
CA THR A 26 -5.16 5.78 13.42
C THR A 26 -4.53 6.65 14.51
N ASN A 27 -4.59 7.99 14.41
CA ASN A 27 -3.99 8.89 15.40
C ASN A 27 -4.97 9.35 16.49
N ASN A 28 -6.28 9.32 16.25
CA ASN A 28 -7.31 9.78 17.21
C ASN A 28 -8.40 8.73 17.51
N SER A 29 -8.46 7.59 16.81
CA SER A 29 -9.53 6.58 17.02
C SER A 29 -9.03 5.14 17.12
N ILE A 30 -7.71 4.93 17.16
CA ILE A 30 -7.09 3.62 17.41
C ILE A 30 -6.70 3.43 18.87
N GLN A 31 -6.53 4.51 19.63
CA GLN A 31 -6.56 4.37 21.09
C GLN A 31 -7.86 3.63 21.48
N GLU A 32 -9.00 4.06 20.94
CA GLU A 32 -10.30 3.41 21.22
C GLU A 32 -10.63 2.21 20.29
N GLY A 33 -10.03 2.11 19.10
CA GLY A 33 -10.49 1.19 18.04
C GLY A 33 -9.83 -0.19 17.98
N VAL A 34 -8.57 -0.34 18.42
CA VAL A 34 -7.87 -1.65 18.33
C VAL A 34 -8.14 -2.54 19.55
N THR A 35 -8.42 -1.94 20.71
CA THR A 35 -8.91 -2.66 21.91
C THR A 35 -10.33 -3.23 21.71
N MET A 36 -11.04 -2.69 20.72
CA MET A 36 -12.48 -2.79 20.54
C MET A 36 -12.77 -3.55 19.25
N TYR A 37 -12.05 -4.66 19.05
CA TYR A 37 -12.34 -5.66 18.02
C TYR A 37 -13.17 -6.83 18.62
N ASN A 38 -13.29 -6.90 19.97
CA ASN A 38 -13.89 -8.02 20.71
C ASN A 38 -15.09 -7.66 21.62
N SER A 39 -15.51 -6.39 21.72
CA SER A 39 -16.52 -5.96 22.69
C SER A 39 -17.75 -5.36 22.00
N LEU A 40 -18.84 -6.13 21.88
CA LEU A 40 -20.14 -5.79 21.26
C LEU A 40 -20.72 -4.39 21.63
N SER A 41 -20.22 -3.32 21.03
CA SER A 41 -20.74 -1.95 21.09
C SER A 41 -21.09 -1.43 19.67
N PRO A 42 -22.04 -0.48 19.53
CA PRO A 42 -22.45 0.06 18.23
C PRO A 42 -21.32 0.73 17.42
N GLU A 43 -20.29 1.25 18.09
CA GLU A 43 -19.12 1.87 17.48
C GLU A 43 -18.18 0.86 16.80
N ASN A 44 -18.18 -0.43 17.25
CA ASN A 44 -17.41 -1.49 16.55
C ASN A 44 -17.93 -1.67 15.15
N ASN A 45 -19.24 -1.53 15.00
CA ASN A 45 -19.91 -1.88 13.78
C ASN A 45 -19.44 -0.94 12.66
N PHE A 46 -19.16 0.33 12.96
CA PHE A 46 -18.63 1.27 11.98
C PHE A 46 -17.19 0.96 11.60
N LEU A 47 -16.30 0.70 12.57
CA LEU A 47 -14.89 0.39 12.28
C LEU A 47 -14.75 -0.94 11.53
N LYS A 48 -15.51 -1.96 11.93
CA LYS A 48 -15.62 -3.23 11.24
C LYS A 48 -16.19 -3.05 9.84
N GLN A 49 -17.28 -2.30 9.70
CA GLN A 49 -17.86 -1.99 8.40
C GLN A 49 -16.90 -1.19 7.51
N TYR A 50 -16.14 -0.25 8.07
CA TYR A 50 -15.10 0.47 7.35
C TYR A 50 -14.02 -0.50 6.87
N PHE A 51 -13.50 -1.35 7.74
CA PHE A 51 -12.43 -2.29 7.41
C PHE A 51 -12.88 -3.33 6.36
N GLU A 52 -14.10 -3.84 6.49
CA GLU A 52 -14.72 -4.79 5.55
C GLU A 52 -15.05 -4.14 4.20
N ASN A 53 -15.41 -2.85 4.16
CA ASN A 53 -15.78 -2.15 2.94
C ASN A 53 -14.67 -1.24 2.37
N SER A 54 -13.52 -1.14 3.05
CA SER A 54 -12.43 -0.26 2.63
C SER A 54 -11.88 -0.73 1.28
N ILE A 55 -11.83 0.21 0.34
CA ILE A 55 -11.16 0.02 -0.94
C ILE A 55 -9.64 0.12 -0.80
N VAL A 56 -9.15 0.60 0.34
CA VAL A 56 -7.72 0.74 0.62
C VAL A 56 -7.18 -0.60 1.13
N PRO A 57 -6.15 -1.17 0.47
CA PRO A 57 -5.43 -2.32 1.00
C PRO A 57 -4.74 -2.00 2.32
N GLN A 58 -5.10 -2.71 3.39
CA GLN A 58 -4.48 -2.58 4.71
C GLN A 58 -4.20 -3.94 5.34
N LEU A 59 -3.12 -4.02 6.11
CA LEU A 59 -2.72 -5.17 6.91
C LEU A 59 -2.57 -4.75 8.37
N LEU A 60 -3.10 -5.56 9.29
CA LEU A 60 -2.88 -5.45 10.72
C LEU A 60 -1.89 -6.52 11.15
N ILE A 61 -0.78 -6.11 11.75
CA ILE A 61 0.32 -6.99 12.14
C ILE A 61 0.60 -6.75 13.62
N ASP A 62 0.72 -7.78 14.44
CA ASP A 62 1.12 -7.58 15.84
C ASP A 62 2.63 -7.34 15.98
N SER A 63 3.07 -7.01 17.20
CA SER A 63 4.48 -6.83 17.54
C SER A 63 5.33 -8.09 17.33
N GLU A 64 4.72 -9.28 17.35
CA GLU A 64 5.35 -10.57 17.06
C GLU A 64 5.39 -10.93 15.57
N LEU A 65 5.00 -9.99 14.69
CA LEU A 65 4.98 -10.14 13.24
C LEU A 65 3.96 -11.16 12.72
N PHE A 66 2.85 -11.38 13.42
CA PHE A 66 1.72 -12.16 12.94
C PHE A 66 0.66 -11.28 12.30
N LEU A 67 0.13 -11.73 11.15
CA LEU A 67 -0.98 -11.07 10.47
C LEU A 67 -2.28 -11.30 11.24
N LYS A 68 -2.82 -10.26 11.88
CA LYS A 68 -4.06 -10.33 12.66
C LYS A 68 -5.30 -10.10 11.83
N ASP A 69 -5.24 -9.17 10.89
CA ASP A 69 -6.34 -8.91 9.99
C ASP A 69 -5.86 -8.25 8.68
N PHE A 70 -6.71 -8.23 7.67
CA PHE A 70 -6.46 -7.52 6.42
C PHE A 70 -7.77 -7.10 5.74
N THR A 71 -7.78 -5.95 5.08
CA THR A 71 -8.96 -5.51 4.34
C THR A 71 -9.17 -6.40 3.12
N PRO A 72 -10.41 -6.59 2.61
CA PRO A 72 -10.63 -7.34 1.38
C PRO A 72 -9.85 -6.82 0.18
N ALA A 73 -9.54 -5.51 0.15
CA ALA A 73 -8.66 -4.91 -0.85
C ALA A 73 -7.21 -5.44 -0.76
N ALA A 74 -6.66 -5.59 0.45
CA ALA A 74 -5.36 -6.24 0.66
C ALA A 74 -5.40 -7.73 0.33
N GLY A 75 -6.50 -8.41 0.67
CA GLY A 75 -6.78 -9.78 0.26
C GLY A 75 -6.64 -9.97 -1.24
N ARG A 76 -7.25 -9.08 -2.04
CA ARG A 76 -7.13 -9.08 -3.50
C ARG A 76 -5.72 -8.72 -3.97
N LEU A 77 -5.12 -7.67 -3.40
CA LEU A 77 -3.80 -7.17 -3.83
C LEU A 77 -2.69 -8.22 -3.65
N PHE A 78 -2.67 -8.90 -2.50
CA PHE A 78 -1.63 -9.87 -2.13
C PHE A 78 -2.09 -11.33 -2.24
N LYS A 79 -3.31 -11.58 -2.72
CA LYS A 79 -3.91 -12.93 -2.80
C LYS A 79 -3.90 -13.62 -1.43
N LEU A 80 -4.34 -12.91 -0.40
CA LEU A 80 -4.51 -13.44 0.95
C LEU A 80 -5.92 -14.00 1.11
N ASN A 81 -6.03 -15.02 1.94
CA ASN A 81 -7.28 -15.65 2.35
C ASN A 81 -7.26 -15.82 3.88
N LYS A 82 -8.38 -16.25 4.48
CA LYS A 82 -8.50 -16.42 5.93
C LYS A 82 -7.46 -17.38 6.55
N GLU A 83 -6.93 -18.33 5.78
CA GLU A 83 -5.90 -19.27 6.27
C GLU A 83 -4.55 -18.59 6.52
N HIS A 84 -4.36 -17.35 6.04
CA HIS A 84 -3.17 -16.55 6.28
C HIS A 84 -3.26 -15.71 7.56
N LEU A 85 -4.44 -15.61 8.17
CA LEU A 85 -4.60 -15.00 9.49
C LEU A 85 -3.82 -15.82 10.52
N ASP A 86 -3.29 -15.13 11.53
CA ASP A 86 -2.42 -15.68 12.57
C ASP A 86 -1.21 -16.44 12.03
N ARG A 87 -0.75 -16.07 10.82
CA ARG A 87 0.54 -16.51 10.30
C ARG A 87 1.57 -15.41 10.43
N ASN A 88 2.79 -15.82 10.74
CA ASN A 88 3.91 -14.91 10.73
C ASN A 88 4.12 -14.34 9.31
N ILE A 89 4.24 -13.02 9.19
CA ILE A 89 4.40 -12.33 7.90
C ILE A 89 5.64 -12.78 7.14
N CYS A 90 6.65 -13.32 7.84
CA CYS A 90 7.84 -13.90 7.22
C CYS A 90 7.50 -15.16 6.41
N GLY A 91 6.48 -15.93 6.82
CA GLY A 91 5.98 -17.11 6.12
C GLY A 91 5.10 -16.78 4.90
N ILE A 92 4.57 -15.55 4.82
CA ILE A 92 3.76 -15.07 3.68
C ILE A 92 4.49 -13.99 2.86
N LYS A 93 5.79 -13.78 3.10
CA LYS A 93 6.61 -12.74 2.46
C LYS A 93 6.59 -12.79 0.93
N GLU A 94 6.49 -13.98 0.35
CA GLU A 94 6.47 -14.19 -1.10
C GLU A 94 5.25 -13.54 -1.77
N LYS A 95 4.14 -13.43 -1.02
CA LYS A 95 2.94 -12.74 -1.47
C LYS A 95 3.07 -11.23 -1.45
N MET A 96 3.88 -10.68 -0.54
CA MET A 96 4.12 -9.25 -0.41
C MET A 96 5.07 -8.71 -1.48
N LYS A 97 5.78 -9.59 -2.21
CA LYS A 97 6.58 -9.31 -3.43
C LYS A 97 7.57 -8.14 -3.34
N HIS A 98 7.89 -7.69 -2.12
CA HIS A 98 8.77 -6.57 -1.87
C HIS A 98 9.86 -6.97 -0.87
N LYS A 99 11.11 -6.98 -1.35
CA LYS A 99 12.25 -7.56 -0.62
C LYS A 99 12.49 -6.92 0.75
N SER A 100 12.27 -5.61 0.89
CA SER A 100 12.50 -4.90 2.15
C SER A 100 11.24 -4.78 3.03
N PHE A 101 10.12 -5.44 2.71
CA PHE A 101 8.89 -5.29 3.50
C PHE A 101 9.11 -5.64 4.98
N ILE A 102 9.67 -6.82 5.25
CA ILE A 102 9.94 -7.30 6.61
C ILE A 102 10.92 -6.39 7.36
N GLU A 103 11.95 -5.89 6.67
CA GLU A 103 12.95 -4.98 7.23
C GLU A 103 12.32 -3.65 7.64
N ASN A 104 11.45 -3.10 6.78
CA ASN A 104 10.75 -1.86 7.05
C ASN A 104 9.78 -2.00 8.25
N VAL A 105 9.03 -3.11 8.29
CA VAL A 105 8.13 -3.43 9.41
C VAL A 105 8.92 -3.51 10.72
N ARG A 106 10.02 -4.28 10.76
CA ARG A 106 10.90 -4.34 11.94
C ARG A 106 11.50 -2.99 12.30
N GLY A 107 11.87 -2.20 11.29
CA GLY A 107 12.36 -0.84 11.50
C GLY A 107 11.36 0.00 12.28
N VAL A 108 10.09 0.01 11.86
CA VAL A 108 9.03 0.76 12.58
C VAL A 108 8.75 0.19 13.96
N LEU A 109 8.82 -1.13 14.18
CA LEU A 109 8.70 -1.70 15.53
C LEU A 109 9.79 -1.20 16.48
N ILE A 110 11.00 -0.95 15.97
CA ILE A 110 12.13 -0.49 16.77
C ILE A 110 12.09 1.02 16.96
N THR A 111 11.76 1.77 15.91
CA THR A 111 11.82 3.24 15.94
C THR A 111 10.54 3.86 16.47
N GLU A 112 9.42 3.14 16.44
CA GLU A 112 8.08 3.65 16.73
C GLU A 112 7.72 4.89 15.90
N THR A 113 8.36 5.04 14.74
CA THR A 113 8.15 6.16 13.82
C THR A 113 7.49 5.69 12.54
N VAL A 114 6.53 6.47 12.07
CA VAL A 114 5.85 6.19 10.80
C VAL A 114 6.86 6.14 9.66
N LEU A 115 6.79 5.09 8.85
CA LEU A 115 7.56 4.97 7.62
C LEU A 115 6.64 5.12 6.41
N GLU A 116 6.94 6.09 5.56
CA GLU A 116 6.32 6.23 4.25
C GLU A 116 7.35 5.89 3.16
N LYS A 117 6.98 5.01 2.24
CA LYS A 117 7.88 4.55 1.17
C LYS A 117 7.11 4.24 -0.09
N GLU A 118 7.55 4.81 -1.20
CA GLU A 118 7.05 4.39 -2.50
C GLU A 118 7.61 3.01 -2.84
N ILE A 119 6.71 2.10 -3.20
CA ILE A 119 7.03 0.75 -3.63
C ILE A 119 6.41 0.47 -5.00
N LYS A 120 7.04 -0.47 -5.72
CA LYS A 120 6.54 -0.99 -6.98
C LYS A 120 6.28 -2.48 -6.83
N LEU A 121 5.08 -2.93 -7.19
CA LEU A 121 4.72 -4.35 -7.17
C LEU A 121 5.12 -5.02 -8.48
N SER A 122 5.05 -6.36 -8.53
CA SER A 122 5.44 -7.16 -9.70
C SER A 122 4.64 -6.88 -10.97
N ASP A 123 3.45 -6.28 -10.82
CA ASP A 123 2.56 -5.90 -11.93
C ASP A 123 2.80 -4.45 -12.38
N GLU A 124 3.96 -3.89 -12.03
CA GLU A 124 4.43 -2.55 -12.38
C GLU A 124 3.65 -1.40 -11.75
N ARG A 125 2.58 -1.68 -11.00
CA ARG A 125 1.82 -0.66 -10.28
C ARG A 125 2.64 -0.09 -9.12
N ARG A 126 2.57 1.23 -8.99
CA ARG A 126 3.25 2.01 -7.94
C ARG A 126 2.27 2.23 -6.80
N PHE A 127 2.76 2.10 -5.58
CA PHE A 127 2.01 2.32 -4.35
C PHE A 127 2.83 3.14 -3.38
N LEU A 128 2.18 4.04 -2.66
CA LEU A 128 2.71 4.58 -1.42
C LEU A 128 2.38 3.58 -0.31
N MET A 129 3.41 2.97 0.27
CA MET A 129 3.30 2.14 1.46
C MET A 129 3.51 3.01 2.69
N CYS A 130 2.59 2.96 3.65
CA CYS A 130 2.74 3.62 4.94
C CYS A 130 2.64 2.57 6.04
N ILE A 131 3.65 2.50 6.90
CA ILE A 131 3.72 1.62 8.07
C ILE A 131 3.63 2.49 9.31
N GLN A 132 2.63 2.24 10.14
CA GLN A 132 2.34 3.04 11.33
C GLN A 132 2.28 2.14 12.56
N PRO A 133 2.94 2.51 13.68
CA PRO A 133 2.78 1.83 14.95
C PRO A 133 1.39 2.10 15.54
N TYR A 134 0.86 1.10 16.26
CA TYR A 134 -0.31 1.28 17.10
C TYR A 134 -0.07 0.69 18.49
N PHE A 135 -0.78 1.26 19.46
CA PHE A 135 -0.69 0.95 20.88
C PHE A 135 -2.10 0.66 21.40
N SER A 136 -2.26 -0.34 22.25
CA SER A 136 -3.47 -0.59 23.01
C SER A 136 -3.63 0.45 24.12
N GLU A 137 -4.87 0.65 24.58
CA GLU A 137 -5.14 1.60 25.66
C GLU A 137 -4.30 1.26 26.90
N ASN A 138 -3.54 2.25 27.37
CA ASN A 138 -2.68 2.17 28.55
C ASN A 138 -1.42 1.30 28.40
N GLU A 139 -1.04 0.90 27.19
CA GLU A 139 0.27 0.28 26.95
C GLU A 139 1.32 1.33 26.56
N GLU A 140 2.46 1.32 27.25
CA GLU A 140 3.64 2.09 26.84
C GLU A 140 4.40 1.42 25.68
N ALA A 141 4.11 0.14 25.42
CA ALA A 141 4.77 -0.66 24.39
C ALA A 141 3.91 -0.77 23.13
N ILE A 142 4.57 -0.83 21.98
CA ILE A 142 3.92 -1.05 20.69
C ILE A 142 3.19 -2.39 20.65
N THR A 143 1.88 -2.35 20.39
CA THR A 143 1.06 -3.55 20.27
C THR A 143 1.16 -4.15 18.86
N GLY A 144 1.39 -3.31 17.85
CA GLY A 144 1.60 -3.76 16.49
C GLY A 144 1.71 -2.64 15.46
N LEU A 145 1.50 -3.00 14.21
CA LEU A 145 1.62 -2.15 13.04
C LEU A 145 0.39 -2.22 12.15
N ILE A 146 0.07 -1.07 11.57
CA ILE A 146 -0.84 -0.96 10.44
C ILE A 146 -0.04 -0.62 9.21
N VAL A 147 -0.20 -1.43 8.18
CA VAL A 147 0.42 -1.20 6.87
C VAL A 147 -0.68 -0.87 5.88
N THR A 148 -0.56 0.26 5.20
CA THR A 148 -1.50 0.70 4.17
C THR A 148 -0.81 0.85 2.82
N PHE A 149 -1.55 0.60 1.74
CA PHE A 149 -1.04 0.74 0.38
C PHE A 149 -1.98 1.62 -0.45
N THR A 150 -1.53 2.83 -0.78
CA THR A 150 -2.29 3.73 -1.66
C THR A 150 -1.72 3.65 -3.06
N GLN A 151 -2.53 3.25 -4.05
CA GLN A 151 -2.07 3.20 -5.43
C GLN A 151 -1.74 4.61 -5.93
N LEU A 152 -0.54 4.79 -6.48
CA LEU A 152 -0.16 6.03 -7.13
C LEU A 152 -0.60 5.96 -8.58
N GLU A 153 -1.45 6.89 -9.00
CA GLU A 153 -1.80 7.05 -10.40
C GLU A 153 -0.59 7.60 -11.16
N THR A 154 -0.26 7.00 -12.30
CA THR A 154 0.73 7.59 -13.20
C THR A 154 -0.03 8.54 -14.12
N PRO A 155 0.32 9.84 -14.18
CA PRO A 155 -0.40 10.77 -15.05
C PRO A 155 -0.39 10.27 -16.49
N ALA A 156 -1.54 10.33 -17.17
CA ALA A 156 -1.67 9.80 -18.54
C ALA A 156 -0.64 10.39 -19.52
N ALA A 157 -0.24 11.65 -19.33
CA ALA A 157 0.80 12.29 -20.13
C ALA A 157 2.18 11.62 -19.97
N LEU A 158 2.55 11.24 -18.74
CA LEU A 158 3.78 10.51 -18.45
C LEU A 158 3.75 9.09 -19.02
N ILE A 159 2.58 8.45 -19.08
CA ILE A 159 2.40 7.15 -19.73
C ILE A 159 2.61 7.26 -21.24
N GLU A 160 2.01 8.27 -21.88
CA GLU A 160 2.10 8.52 -23.32
C GLU A 160 3.55 8.84 -23.74
N GLU A 161 4.22 9.70 -22.98
CA GLU A 161 5.62 10.07 -23.22
C GLU A 161 6.55 8.86 -23.06
N ASN A 162 6.35 8.04 -22.00
CA ASN A 162 7.12 6.81 -21.85
C ASN A 162 6.90 5.81 -22.99
N LYS A 163 5.68 5.72 -23.53
CA LYS A 163 5.41 4.88 -24.71
C LYS A 163 6.15 5.41 -25.95
N ARG A 164 6.13 6.73 -26.17
CA ARG A 164 6.83 7.38 -27.30
C ARG A 164 8.35 7.19 -27.21
N LEU A 165 8.93 7.46 -26.04
CA LEU A 165 10.37 7.26 -25.82
C LEU A 165 10.78 5.79 -25.99
N LYS A 166 9.92 4.84 -25.60
CA LYS A 166 10.19 3.42 -25.82
C LYS A 166 10.15 3.05 -27.31
N SER A 167 9.24 3.61 -28.11
CA SER A 167 9.21 3.35 -29.56
C SER A 167 10.42 3.96 -30.25
N GLU A 168 10.78 5.21 -29.95
CA GLU A 168 11.97 5.86 -30.52
C GLU A 168 13.26 5.07 -30.20
N ASN A 169 13.40 4.59 -28.97
CA ASN A 169 14.54 3.74 -28.59
C ASN A 169 14.55 2.39 -29.31
N GLN A 170 13.39 1.81 -29.60
CA GLN A 170 13.27 0.56 -30.35
C GLN A 170 13.72 0.76 -31.80
N GLU A 171 13.21 1.81 -32.45
CA GLU A 171 13.55 2.16 -33.83
C GLU A 171 15.05 2.45 -33.98
N LEU A 172 15.63 3.21 -33.05
CA LEU A 172 17.05 3.51 -33.05
C LEU A 172 17.90 2.24 -32.90
N LYS A 173 17.51 1.31 -32.02
CA LYS A 173 18.19 0.01 -31.89
C LYS A 173 18.14 -0.77 -33.19
N GLU A 174 16.98 -0.88 -33.83
CA GLU A 174 16.83 -1.60 -35.09
C GLU A 174 17.63 -0.96 -36.24
N PHE A 175 17.71 0.36 -36.27
CA PHE A 175 18.56 1.08 -37.21
C PHE A 175 20.04 0.74 -36.98
N LEU A 176 20.53 0.85 -35.75
CA LEU A 176 21.92 0.54 -35.41
C LEU A 176 22.27 -0.93 -35.71
N TYR A 177 21.39 -1.87 -35.39
CA TYR A 177 21.59 -3.28 -35.71
C TYR A 177 21.75 -3.51 -37.20
N ARG A 178 20.93 -2.87 -38.04
CA ARG A 178 21.01 -2.94 -39.50
C ARG A 178 22.32 -2.36 -40.03
N GLU A 179 22.76 -1.21 -39.52
CA GLU A 179 24.01 -0.58 -39.99
C GLU A 179 25.26 -1.36 -39.57
N LEU A 180 25.28 -1.93 -38.36
CA LEU A 180 26.37 -2.79 -37.90
C LEU A 180 26.46 -4.11 -38.69
N THR A 181 25.33 -4.65 -39.16
CA THR A 181 25.33 -5.87 -39.99
C THR A 181 25.72 -5.59 -41.43
N LYS A 182 25.40 -4.42 -41.98
CA LYS A 182 25.90 -4.00 -43.31
C LYS A 182 27.41 -3.77 -43.30
N SER A 183 27.96 -3.14 -42.27
CA SER A 183 29.39 -2.82 -42.18
C SER A 183 30.30 -4.03 -41.92
N ARG A 184 29.72 -5.20 -41.61
CA ARG A 184 30.45 -6.48 -41.43
C ARG A 184 30.51 -7.35 -42.70
N LYS A 185 29.89 -6.92 -43.80
CA LYS A 185 30.01 -7.54 -45.13
C LYS A 185 30.95 -6.72 -46.01
#